data_AF-A0A9P6P0B0-F1
#
_entry.id   AF-A0A9P6P0B0-F1
#
_cell.length_a   1.000
_cell.length_b   1.000
_cell.length_c   1.000
_cell.angle_alpha   90.00
_cell.angle_beta   90.00
_cell.angle_gamma   90.00
#
_symmetry.space_group_name_H-M   'P 1'
#
loop_
_entity.id
_entity.type
_entity.pdbx_description
1 polymer ?
#
loop_
_entity_poly.entity_id
_entity_poly.type
_entity_poly.pdbx_seq_one_letter_code
_entity_poly.pdbx_strand_id
1 'polypeptide(L)' 'MSIEIDETLKRLTNRKGVKGVVILNGDGQAIRSTLDTDLTKQYGKLISALVQQARASIVALDNQNPAETMQ' A
#
# COMPACT_ATOMS: atom_id res chain seq x y z
N MET A 1 -14.01 -16.56 6.32
CA MET A 1 -13.23 -15.52 5.61
C MET A 1 -11.94 -15.12 6.33
N SER A 2 -11.80 -15.26 7.66
CA SER A 2 -10.53 -14.92 8.36
C SER A 2 -9.37 -15.89 8.08
N ILE A 3 -9.67 -17.18 7.88
CA ILE A 3 -8.67 -18.26 7.75
C ILE A 3 -7.73 -18.05 6.55
N GLU A 4 -8.26 -17.61 5.41
CA GLU A 4 -7.50 -17.43 4.16
C GLU A 4 -6.45 -16.30 4.28
N ILE A 5 -6.79 -15.23 5.00
CA ILE A 5 -5.91 -14.08 5.22
C ILE A 5 -4.73 -14.49 6.10
N ASP A 6 -4.98 -15.23 7.18
CA ASP A 6 -3.94 -15.69 8.10
C ASP A 6 -3.00 -16.71 7.46
N GLU A 7 -3.52 -17.61 6.64
CA GLU A 7 -2.69 -18.54 5.84
C GLU A 7 -1.81 -17.78 4.85
N THR A 8 -2.36 -16.78 4.17
CA THR A 8 -1.62 -15.95 3.21
C THR A 8 -0.51 -15.15 3.91
N LEU A 9 -0.80 -14.56 5.08
CA LEU A 9 0.18 -13.85 5.90
C LEU A 9 1.33 -14.77 6.32
N LYS A 10 1.02 -15.99 6.79
CA LYS A 10 2.04 -17.00 7.13
C LYS A 10 2.88 -17.38 5.92
N ARG A 11 2.23 -17.65 4.77
CA ARG A 11 2.92 -18.00 3.52
C ARG A 11 3.88 -16.89 3.06
N LEU A 12 3.47 -15.62 3.15
CA LEU A 12 4.31 -14.49 2.79
C LEU A 12 5.49 -14.31 3.77
N THR A 13 5.21 -14.39 5.08
CA THR A 13 6.23 -14.22 6.12
C THR A 13 7.29 -15.33 6.07
N ASN A 14 6.89 -16.56 5.72
CA ASN A 14 7.80 -17.71 5.65
C ASN A 14 8.70 -17.74 4.40
N ARG A 15 8.60 -16.77 3.48
CA ARG A 15 9.50 -16.71 2.32
C ARG A 15 10.87 -16.18 2.74
N LYS A 16 11.94 -16.85 2.29
CA LYS A 16 13.32 -16.43 2.56
C LYS A 16 13.54 -14.97 2.12
N GLY A 17 13.99 -14.13 3.05
CA GLY A 17 14.27 -12.71 2.81
C GLY A 17 13.12 -11.75 3.14
N VAL A 18 11.92 -12.25 3.47
CA VAL A 18 10.83 -11.41 3.96
C VAL A 18 11.09 -11.01 5.41
N LYS A 19 11.20 -9.71 5.66
CA LYS A 19 11.43 -9.14 7.00
C LYS A 19 10.14 -8.82 7.74
N GLY A 20 9.05 -8.58 7.00
CA GLY A 20 7.73 -8.42 7.56
C GLY A 20 6.68 -8.10 6.51
N VAL A 21 5.43 -8.23 6.91
CA VAL A 21 4.24 -8.01 6.08
C VAL A 21 3.32 -7.04 6.81
N VAL A 22 2.82 -6.02 6.10
CA VAL A 22 1.90 -5.02 6.65
C VAL A 22 0.71 -4.86 5.71
N ILE A 23 -0.49 -4.85 6.27
CA ILE A 23 -1.75 -4.61 5.57
C ILE A 23 -2.28 -3.27 6.07
N LEU A 24 -2.41 -2.30 5.16
CA LEU A 24 -2.86 -0.94 5.45
C LEU A 24 -4.23 -0.70 4.82
N ASN A 25 -5.04 0.15 5.44
CA ASN A 25 -6.23 0.72 4.80
C ASN A 25 -5.87 1.96 3.95
N GLY A 26 -6.85 2.58 3.30
CA GLY A 26 -6.66 3.78 2.47
C GLY A 26 -6.12 5.01 3.22
N ASP A 27 -6.29 5.04 4.54
CA ASP A 27 -5.81 6.12 5.42
C ASP A 27 -4.39 5.85 5.95
N GLY A 28 -3.80 4.69 5.67
CA GLY A 28 -2.50 4.28 6.21
C GLY A 28 -2.52 3.69 7.61
N GLN A 29 -3.70 3.35 8.12
CA GLN A 29 -3.82 2.61 9.37
C GLN A 29 -3.59 1.13 9.11
N ALA A 30 -2.77 0.50 9.95
CA ALA A 30 -2.50 -0.93 9.83
C ALA A 30 -3.65 -1.76 10.37
N ILE A 31 -4.17 -2.65 9.50
CA ILE A 31 -5.17 -3.66 9.85
C ILE A 31 -4.46 -4.88 10.44
N ARG A 32 -3.31 -5.27 9.86
CA ARG A 32 -2.44 -6.34 10.36
C ARG A 32 -0.99 -6.04 10.03
N SER A 33 -0.08 -6.48 10.89
CA SER A 33 1.35 -6.30 10.70
C SER A 33 2.11 -7.42 11.41
N THR A 34 3.23 -7.85 10.83
CA THR A 34 4.22 -8.69 11.52
C THR A 34 5.40 -7.87 12.04
N LEU A 35 5.39 -6.55 11.84
CA LEU A 35 6.39 -5.61 12.35
C LEU A 35 5.97 -5.09 13.73
N ASP A 36 6.90 -4.47 14.45
CA ASP A 36 6.59 -3.75 15.68
C ASP A 36 5.64 -2.57 15.40
N THR A 37 4.97 -2.11 16.46
CA THR A 37 3.93 -1.09 16.34
C THR A 37 4.44 0.25 15.83
N ASP A 38 5.67 0.65 16.20
CA ASP A 38 6.22 1.95 15.84
C ASP A 38 6.63 1.99 14.37
N LEU A 39 7.33 0.97 13.89
CA LEU A 39 7.63 0.81 12.46
C LEU A 39 6.34 0.68 11.65
N THR A 40 5.36 -0.08 12.13
CA THR A 40 4.08 -0.24 11.44
C THR A 40 3.38 1.10 11.23
N LYS A 41 3.33 1.96 12.26
CA LYS A 41 2.75 3.31 12.16
C LYS A 41 3.56 4.20 11.21
N GLN A 42 4.89 4.17 11.31
CA GLN A 42 5.78 4.95 10.46
C GLN A 42 5.61 4.58 8.99
N TYR A 43 5.68 3.30 8.66
CA TYR A 43 5.49 2.80 7.31
C TYR A 43 4.08 3.08 6.79
N GLY A 44 3.05 2.93 7.64
CA GLY A 44 1.67 3.29 7.30
C GLY A 44 1.54 4.72 6.80
N LYS A 45 2.10 5.68 7.55
CA LYS A 45 2.10 7.11 7.18
C LYS A 45 2.86 7.38 5.88
N LEU A 46 4.07 6.84 5.76
CA LEU A 46 4.94 7.10 4.60
C LEU A 46 4.37 6.51 3.30
N ILE A 47 3.87 5.27 3.36
CA ILE A 47 3.32 4.58 2.19
C ILE A 47 2.04 5.28 1.73
N SER A 48 1.14 5.66 2.63
CA SER A 48 -0.09 6.36 2.23
C SER A 48 0.19 7.72 1.61
N ALA A 49 1.13 8.49 2.15
CA ALA A 49 1.55 9.75 1.55
C ALA A 49 2.15 9.54 0.15
N LEU A 50 2.99 8.52 -0.03
CA LEU A 50 3.56 8.16 -1.33
C LEU A 50 2.48 7.77 -2.34
N VAL A 51 1.50 6.95 -1.95
CA VAL A 51 0.39 6.54 -2.81
C VAL A 51 -0.46 7.74 -3.23
N GLN A 52 -0.75 8.67 -2.31
CA GLN A 52 -1.49 9.89 -2.63
C GLN A 52 -0.74 10.75 -3.65
N GLN A 53 0.56 10.95 -3.45
CA GLN A 53 1.40 11.71 -4.39
C GLN A 53 1.47 11.03 -5.75
N ALA A 54 1.69 9.71 -5.79
CA ALA A 54 1.73 8.96 -7.04
C ALA A 54 0.40 9.06 -7.81
N ARG A 55 -0.74 8.95 -7.13
CA ARG A 55 -2.07 9.13 -7.74
C ARG A 55 -2.26 10.54 -8.29
N ALA A 56 -1.90 11.56 -7.52
CA ALA A 56 -1.96 12.95 -7.95
C ALA A 56 -1.09 13.21 -9.19
N SER A 57 0.12 12.64 -9.23
CA SER A 57 1.01 12.74 -10.40
C SER A 57 0.44 12.03 -11.63
N ILE A 58 -0.15 10.84 -11.48
CA ILE A 58 -0.78 10.14 -12.60
C ILE A 58 -1.96 10.95 -13.16
N VAL A 59 -2.82 11.49 -12.29
CA VAL A 59 -3.95 12.34 -12.70
C VAL A 59 -3.44 13.63 -13.37
N ALA A 60 -2.39 14.24 -12.84
CA ALA A 60 -1.78 15.41 -13.44
C ALA A 60 -1.20 15.14 -14.83
N LEU A 61 -0.59 13.96 -15.05
CA LEU A 61 -0.08 13.53 -16.36
C LEU A 61 -1.21 13.25 -17.35
N ASP A 62 -2.29 12.61 -16.90
CA ASP A 62 -3.45 12.32 -17.75
C ASP A 62 -4.14 13.63 -18.22
N ASN A 63 -4.32 14.58 -17.30
CA ASN A 63 -4.85 15.91 -17.61
C ASN A 63 -3.91 16.76 -18.49
N GLN A 64 -2.63 16.38 -18.61
CA GLN A 64 -1.63 17.04 -19.47
C GLN A 64 -1.58 16.44 -20.89
N ASN A 65 -2.40 15.44 -21.21
CA ASN A 65 -2.59 14.92 -22.57
C ASN A 65 -3.88 15.49 -23.21
N PRO A 66 -3.92 16.74 -23.70
CA PRO A 66 -5.09 17.31 -24.38
C PRO A 66 -5.30 16.79 -25.83
N ALA A 67 -4.86 15.58 -26.17
CA ALA A 67 -4.77 15.13 -27.57
C ALA A 67 -5.99 14.36 -28.14
N GLU A 68 -7.08 14.17 -27.40
CA GLU A 68 -8.28 13.48 -27.92
C GLU A 68 -9.61 14.16 -27.56
N THR A 69 -9.74 15.46 -27.83
CA THR A 69 -11.09 16.10 -27.86
C THR A 69 -11.28 17.01 -29.07
N MET A 70 -10.65 16.67 -30.19
CA MET A 70 -11.04 17.19 -31.50
C MET A 70 -11.70 16.07 -32.31
N GLN A 71 -12.98 15.81 -32.02
CA GLN A 71 -13.96 15.24 -32.95
C GLN A 71 -15.37 15.56 -32.44
#